data_AF-A0A519F3V8-F1
#
_entry.id   AF-A0A519F3V8-F1
#
_cell.length_a   1.000
_cell.length_b   1.000
_cell.length_c   1.000
_cell.angle_alpha   90.00
_cell.angle_beta   90.00
_cell.angle_gamma   90.00
#
_symmetry.space_group_name_H-M   'P 1'
#
loop_
_entity.id
_entity.type
_entity.pdbx_description
1 polymer ?
#
loop_
_entity_poly.entity_id
_entity_poly.type
_entity_poly.pdbx_seq_one_letter_code
_entity_poly.pdbx_strand_id
1 'polypeptide(L)'
;MNANEPSQKAGAGSCDALLLDNQLCFALYSTSLMMTKVYKPLLQALNLTYPQYLAMLVLWERDGLTVGEVSTRLLTDPGSLTPLLKRLEAEGLIRR
;
A
#
# COMPACT_ATOMS: atom_id res chain seq x y z
N MET A 1 4.01 63.18 6.42
CA MET A 1 5.12 62.21 6.37
C MET A 1 5.37 61.70 7.77
N ASN A 2 4.87 60.52 8.10
CA ASN A 2 5.53 59.57 8.99
C ASN A 2 4.83 58.22 8.82
N ALA A 3 5.61 57.33 8.23
CA ALA A 3 5.36 55.90 8.18
C ALA A 3 5.37 55.35 9.60
N ASN A 4 4.41 54.49 9.93
CA ASN A 4 4.74 53.31 10.72
C ASN A 4 3.77 52.19 10.36
N GLU A 5 4.33 51.15 9.75
CA GLU A 5 3.69 49.92 9.35
C GLU A 5 3.19 49.12 10.56
N PRO A 6 2.07 48.38 10.47
CA PRO A 6 1.87 47.24 11.33
C PRO A 6 2.71 46.07 10.81
N SER A 7 3.82 45.79 11.49
CA SER A 7 4.63 44.58 11.27
C SER A 7 3.74 43.33 11.32
N GLN A 8 3.66 42.64 10.18
CA GLN A 8 3.07 41.31 10.08
C GLN A 8 3.76 40.35 11.04
N LYS A 9 2.97 39.73 11.94
CA LYS A 9 3.38 38.53 12.67
C LYS A 9 3.47 37.35 11.70
N ALA A 10 4.63 37.16 11.09
CA ALA A 10 5.02 35.90 10.49
C ALA A 10 5.72 35.05 11.56
N GLY A 11 5.12 33.95 12.01
CA GLY A 11 5.80 32.95 12.85
C GLY A 11 4.94 32.33 13.96
N ALA A 12 3.95 31.51 13.58
CA ALA A 12 3.32 30.51 14.48
C ALA A 12 2.39 29.53 13.74
N GLY A 13 1.98 29.79 12.49
CA GLY A 13 1.01 28.94 11.76
C GLY A 13 1.60 27.83 10.86
N SER A 14 2.92 27.60 10.90
CA SER A 14 3.61 26.72 9.92
C SER A 14 3.86 25.29 10.43
N CYS A 15 3.92 25.08 11.75
CA CYS A 15 4.29 23.76 12.31
C CYS A 15 3.10 22.81 12.52
N ASP A 16 1.90 23.32 12.82
CA ASP A 16 0.73 22.47 13.10
C ASP A 16 0.32 21.61 11.89
N ALA A 17 0.52 22.14 10.68
CA ALA A 17 0.26 21.41 9.44
C ALA A 17 1.21 20.21 9.24
N LEU A 18 2.31 20.12 9.99
CA LEU A 18 3.27 19.00 9.96
C LEU A 18 3.07 18.01 11.11
N LEU A 19 2.09 18.23 11.99
CA LEU A 19 1.74 17.28 13.04
C LEU A 19 1.20 15.98 12.42
N LEU A 20 1.60 14.84 12.98
CA LEU A 20 1.30 13.52 12.45
C LEU A 20 -0.21 13.26 12.34
N ASP A 21 -0.97 13.68 13.34
CA ASP A 21 -2.42 13.51 13.41
C ASP A 21 -3.16 14.32 12.33
N ASN A 22 -2.50 15.33 11.76
CA ASN A 22 -3.02 16.13 10.65
C ASN A 22 -2.64 15.56 9.27
N GLN A 23 -1.88 14.46 9.21
CA GLN A 23 -1.41 13.87 7.95
C GLN A 23 -2.35 12.77 7.43
N LEU A 24 -3.08 13.04 6.34
CA LEU A 24 -3.87 12.03 5.65
C LEU A 24 -3.03 10.83 5.19
N CYS A 25 -1.79 11.07 4.73
CA CYS A 25 -0.90 9.99 4.31
C CYS A 25 -0.59 9.02 5.46
N PHE A 26 -0.48 9.53 6.68
CA PHE A 26 -0.27 8.69 7.86
C PHE A 26 -1.52 7.90 8.24
N ALA A 27 -2.71 8.51 8.14
CA ALA A 27 -3.97 7.80 8.35
C ALA A 27 -4.13 6.63 7.36
N LEU A 28 -3.81 6.84 6.08
CA LEU A 28 -3.85 5.78 5.06
C LEU A 28 -2.78 4.71 5.30
N TYR A 29 -1.55 5.11 5.63
CA TYR A 29 -0.46 4.18 5.93
C TYR A 29 -0.76 3.30 7.13
N SER A 30 -1.18 3.90 8.25
CA SER A 30 -1.52 3.17 9.48
C SER A 30 -2.70 2.22 9.25
N THR A 31 -3.71 2.63 8.47
CA THR A 31 -4.82 1.75 8.08
C THR A 31 -4.34 0.55 7.27
N SER A 32 -3.50 0.75 6.25
CA SER A 32 -2.92 -0.33 5.45
C SER A 32 -2.09 -1.31 6.28
N LEU A 33 -1.31 -0.79 7.23
CA LEU A 33 -0.55 -1.61 8.17
C LEU A 33 -1.47 -2.45 9.06
N MET A 34 -2.57 -1.88 9.55
CA MET A 34 -3.55 -2.61 10.37
C MET A 34 -4.27 -3.68 9.56
N MET A 35 -4.61 -3.44 8.29
CA MET A 35 -5.16 -4.48 7.43
C MET A 35 -4.21 -5.67 7.30
N THR A 36 -2.91 -5.41 7.07
CA THR A 36 -1.91 -6.49 7.02
C THR A 36 -1.87 -7.29 8.33
N LYS A 37 -1.98 -6.62 9.48
CA LYS A 37 -1.99 -7.29 10.80
C LYS A 37 -3.24 -8.14 11.02
N VAL A 38 -4.41 -7.65 10.63
CA VAL A 38 -5.69 -8.38 10.76
C VAL A 38 -5.69 -9.63 9.87
N TYR A 39 -5.17 -9.53 8.65
CA TYR A 39 -5.15 -10.66 7.71
C TYR A 39 -4.06 -11.69 8.04
N LYS A 40 -2.96 -11.30 8.70
CA LYS A 40 -1.85 -12.20 8.98
C LYS A 40 -2.26 -13.55 9.61
N PRO A 41 -3.03 -13.61 10.72
CA PRO A 41 -3.43 -14.91 11.30
C PRO A 41 -4.35 -15.72 10.39
N LEU A 42 -5.19 -15.06 9.58
CA LEU A 42 -6.11 -15.74 8.66
C LEU A 42 -5.35 -16.40 7.51
N LEU A 43 -4.36 -15.68 6.96
CA LEU A 43 -3.57 -16.15 5.82
C LEU A 43 -2.49 -17.18 6.22
N GLN A 44 -2.10 -17.22 7.49
CA GLN A 44 -1.18 -18.25 8.01
C GLN A 44 -1.71 -19.66 7.79
N ALA A 45 -3.01 -19.89 7.94
CA ALA A 45 -3.61 -21.21 7.68
C ALA A 45 -3.53 -21.64 6.20
N LEU A 46 -3.35 -20.67 5.30
CA LEU A 46 -3.24 -20.87 3.86
C LEU A 46 -1.80 -20.78 3.35
N ASN A 47 -0.82 -20.59 4.24
CA ASN A 47 0.58 -20.29 3.90
C ASN A 47 0.73 -19.09 2.95
N LEU A 48 -0.11 -18.07 3.10
CA LEU A 48 -0.09 -16.87 2.27
C LEU A 48 0.37 -15.63 3.05
N THR A 49 1.06 -14.74 2.36
CA THR A 49 1.25 -13.34 2.78
C THR A 49 0.15 -12.45 2.21
N TYR A 50 -0.03 -11.25 2.76
CA TYR A 50 -1.05 -10.31 2.25
C TYR A 50 -0.86 -9.95 0.76
N PRO A 51 0.36 -9.64 0.26
CA PRO A 51 0.57 -9.43 -1.18
C PRO A 51 0.28 -10.66 -2.04
N GLN A 52 0.69 -11.86 -1.58
CA GLN A 52 0.37 -13.12 -2.26
C GLN A 52 -1.13 -13.35 -2.33
N TYR A 53 -1.86 -13.08 -1.25
CA TYR A 53 -3.32 -13.15 -1.20
C TYR A 53 -3.98 -12.21 -2.23
N LEU A 54 -3.51 -10.98 -2.38
CA LEU A 54 -4.05 -10.07 -3.40
C LEU A 54 -3.82 -10.59 -4.83
N ALA A 55 -2.66 -11.19 -5.11
CA ALA A 55 -2.42 -11.84 -6.38
C ALA A 55 -3.34 -13.05 -6.59
N MET A 56 -3.57 -13.85 -5.55
CA MET A 56 -4.52 -14.97 -5.60
C MET A 56 -5.96 -14.49 -5.84
N LEU A 57 -6.41 -13.40 -5.24
CA LEU A 57 -7.75 -12.84 -5.51
C LEU A 57 -7.93 -12.51 -7.00
N VAL A 58 -6.91 -11.91 -7.63
CA VAL A 58 -6.95 -11.58 -9.06
C VAL A 58 -7.02 -12.84 -9.92
N LEU A 59 -6.21 -13.85 -9.58
CA LEU A 59 -6.13 -15.12 -10.32
C LEU A 59 -7.37 -16.01 -10.10
N TRP A 60 -7.98 -15.97 -8.91
CA TRP A 60 -9.24 -16.68 -8.62
C TRP A 60 -10.42 -16.07 -9.35
N GLU A 61 -10.41 -14.76 -9.59
CA GLU A 61 -11.45 -14.12 -10.37
C GLU A 61 -11.35 -14.46 -11.86
N ARG A 62 -10.12 -14.53 -12.39
CA ARG A 62 -9.85 -14.92 -13.78
C ARG A 62 -8.50 -15.63 -13.89
N ASP A 63 -8.54 -16.86 -14.36
CA ASP A 63 -7.34 -17.65 -14.64
C ASP A 63 -6.71 -17.27 -16.00
N GLY A 64 -5.47 -17.71 -16.25
CA GLY A 64 -4.75 -17.51 -17.50
C GLY A 64 -4.28 -16.07 -17.74
N LEU A 65 -4.20 -15.26 -16.68
CA LEU A 65 -3.70 -13.90 -16.75
C LEU A 65 -2.17 -13.86 -16.92
N THR A 66 -1.70 -12.96 -17.77
CA THR A 66 -0.28 -12.62 -17.87
C THR A 66 0.17 -11.83 -16.65
N VAL A 67 1.49 -11.83 -16.36
CA VAL A 67 2.05 -11.00 -15.26
C VAL A 67 1.72 -9.53 -15.45
N GLY A 68 1.72 -9.06 -16.70
CA GLY A 68 1.35 -7.68 -17.04
C GLY A 68 -0.07 -7.37 -16.58
N GLU A 69 -1.05 -8.20 -16.94
CA GLU A 69 -2.44 -8.01 -16.53
C GLU A 69 -2.62 -8.01 -15.01
N VAL A 70 -1.98 -8.95 -14.30
CA VAL A 70 -2.05 -9.00 -12.83
C VAL A 70 -1.41 -7.76 -12.20
N SER A 71 -0.26 -7.31 -12.71
CA SER A 71 0.44 -6.12 -12.21
C SER A 71 -0.38 -4.85 -12.41
N THR A 72 -1.03 -4.69 -13.56
CA THR A 72 -1.95 -3.58 -13.84
C THR A 72 -3.12 -3.59 -12.88
N ARG A 73 -3.72 -4.75 -12.61
CA ARG A 73 -4.88 -4.86 -11.72
C ARG A 73 -4.54 -4.57 -10.26
N LEU A 74 -3.32 -4.92 -9.83
CA LEU A 74 -2.81 -4.67 -8.49
C LEU A 74 -2.12 -3.31 -8.33
N LEU A 75 -2.07 -2.48 -9.38
CA LEU A 75 -1.36 -1.20 -9.40
C LEU A 75 0.09 -1.32 -8.92
N THR A 76 0.76 -2.42 -9.30
CA THR A 76 2.10 -2.79 -8.85
C THR A 76 3.03 -2.94 -10.05
N ASP A 77 4.33 -2.70 -9.85
CA ASP A 77 5.33 -2.91 -10.88
C ASP A 77 5.50 -4.41 -11.24
N PRO A 78 5.55 -4.78 -12.53
CA PRO A 78 5.74 -6.17 -12.96
C PRO A 78 7.01 -6.85 -12.40
N GLY A 79 8.08 -6.08 -12.19
CA GLY A 79 9.33 -6.57 -11.62
C GLY A 79 9.20 -6.99 -10.16
N SER A 80 8.30 -6.36 -9.41
CA SER A 80 7.97 -6.75 -8.03
C SER A 80 7.05 -7.96 -7.97
N LEU A 81 6.19 -8.14 -8.98
CA LEU A 81 5.22 -9.22 -9.02
C LEU A 81 5.83 -10.56 -9.49
N THR A 82 6.82 -10.51 -10.38
CA THR A 82 7.50 -11.72 -10.89
C THR A 82 8.06 -12.63 -9.79
N PRO A 83 8.86 -12.16 -8.81
CA PRO A 83 9.35 -13.01 -7.74
C PRO A 83 8.23 -13.51 -6.80
N LEU A 84 7.15 -12.75 -6.65
CA LEU A 84 5.99 -13.14 -5.86
C LEU A 84 5.26 -14.33 -6.50
N LEU A 85 4.97 -14.26 -7.81
CA LEU A 85 4.32 -15.34 -8.54
C LEU A 85 5.19 -16.61 -8.58
N LYS A 86 6.52 -16.47 -8.74
CA LYS A 86 7.43 -17.62 -8.65
C LYS A 86 7.38 -18.32 -7.28
N ARG A 87 7.19 -17.58 -6.19
CA ARG A 87 7.02 -18.18 -4.85
C ARG A 87 5.69 -18.92 -4.73
N LEU A 88 4.60 -18.34 -5.23
CA LEU A 88 3.30 -19.01 -5.26
C LEU A 88 3.33 -20.31 -6.07
N GLU A 89 4.07 -20.32 -7.19
CA GLU A 89 4.27 -21.51 -8.01
C GLU A 89 5.09 -22.57 -7.25
N ALA A 90 6.17 -22.18 -6.58
CA ALA A 90 6.98 -23.08 -5.75
C ALA A 90 6.22 -23.63 -4.53
N GLU A 91 5.27 -22.87 -4.00
CA GLU A 91 4.34 -23.29 -2.94
C GLU A 91 3.19 -24.18 -3.48
N GLY A 92 3.12 -24.39 -4.80
CA GLY A 92 2.12 -25.24 -5.46
C GLY A 92 0.73 -24.61 -5.56
N LEU A 93 0.61 -23.30 -5.33
CA LEU A 93 -0.66 -22.58 -5.30
C LEU A 93 -1.12 -22.12 -6.69
N ILE A 94 -0.18 -21.96 -7.62
CA ILE A 94 -0.46 -21.63 -9.02
C ILE A 94 0.36 -22.54 -9.94
N ARG A 95 -0.06 -22.64 -11.21
CA ARG A 95 0.70 -23.28 -12.28
C ARG A 95 0.93 -22.27 -13.38
N ARG A 96 2.10 -22.33 -14.01
CA ARG A 96 2.53 -21.35 -14.99
C ARG A 96 2.99 -22.00 -16.28
#